data_AF-A0A2A8S8F1-F1
#
_entry.id   AF-A0A2A8S8F1-F1
#
_cell.length_a   1.000
_cell.length_b   1.000
_cell.length_c   1.000
_cell.angle_alpha   90.00
_cell.angle_beta   90.00
_cell.angle_gamma   90.00
#
_symmetry.space_group_name_H-M   'P 1'
#
loop_
_entity.id
_entity.type
_entity.pdbx_description
1 polymer ?
#
loop_
_entity_poly.entity_id
_entity_poly.type
_entity_poly.pdbx_seq_one_letter_code
_entity_poly.pdbx_strand_id
1 'polypeptide(L)'
;MAGFSSFKCSFCGEEFKLRADEVQEDDVIELFCPSCGIPSPVSTYYTEDIKENAMILTENEMAHMVNDLFKGLEKSFKRSKGIKFKAGKPMVTKQPRALYEKDDLDEVEFLCCDRKAKLTILTKAGHSPFCPYCGVN
;
A
#
# COMPACT_ATOMS: atom_id res chain seq x y z
N MET A 1 -14.10 -1.01 -12.58
CA MET A 1 -13.48 -2.35 -12.59
C MET A 1 -12.33 -2.28 -11.59
N ALA A 2 -12.46 -2.91 -10.43
CA ALA A 2 -11.40 -2.88 -9.43
C ALA A 2 -10.20 -3.70 -9.94
N GLY A 3 -9.01 -3.16 -9.75
CA GLY A 3 -7.75 -3.77 -10.18
C GLY A 3 -7.21 -4.77 -9.17
N PHE A 4 -6.26 -5.58 -9.62
CA PHE A 4 -5.41 -6.37 -8.74
C PHE A 4 -4.27 -5.49 -8.21
N SER A 5 -3.87 -5.74 -6.96
CA SER A 5 -2.73 -5.11 -6.29
C SER A 5 -1.70 -6.17 -5.93
N SER A 6 -0.43 -5.81 -5.99
CA SER A 6 0.69 -6.72 -5.72
C SER A 6 1.01 -6.82 -4.23
N PHE A 7 1.23 -8.06 -3.78
CA PHE A 7 1.56 -8.43 -2.42
C PHE A 7 2.75 -9.39 -2.41
N LYS A 8 3.53 -9.35 -1.33
CA LYS A 8 4.71 -10.19 -1.16
C LYS A 8 4.82 -10.71 0.27
N CYS A 9 4.94 -12.03 0.40
CA CYS A 9 5.16 -12.66 1.69
C CYS A 9 6.57 -12.34 2.22
N SER A 10 6.64 -11.71 3.39
CA SER A 10 7.92 -11.39 4.06
C SER A 10 8.67 -12.64 4.56
N PHE A 11 7.99 -13.79 4.69
CA PHE A 11 8.58 -15.02 5.20
C PHE A 11 9.17 -15.91 4.11
N CYS A 12 8.40 -16.22 3.06
CA CYS A 12 8.82 -17.13 1.99
C CYS A 12 9.09 -16.44 0.65
N GLY A 13 8.85 -15.13 0.55
CA GLY A 13 9.12 -14.34 -0.66
C GLY A 13 8.10 -14.50 -1.79
N GLU A 14 7.03 -15.28 -1.59
CA GLU A 14 5.97 -15.48 -2.59
C GLU A 14 5.33 -14.14 -3.00
N GLU A 15 5.18 -13.93 -4.30
CA GLU A 15 4.52 -12.75 -4.88
C GLU A 15 3.15 -13.17 -5.42
N PHE A 16 2.10 -12.47 -5.01
CA PHE A 16 0.74 -12.76 -5.43
C PHE A 16 -0.04 -11.46 -5.59
N LYS A 17 -1.18 -11.51 -6.29
CA LYS A 17 -2.07 -10.36 -6.38
C LYS A 17 -3.47 -10.67 -5.92
N LEU A 18 -4.04 -9.71 -5.20
CA LEU A 18 -5.42 -9.74 -4.73
C LEU A 18 -6.17 -8.52 -5.24
N ARG A 19 -7.49 -8.59 -5.24
CA ARG A 19 -8.35 -7.47 -5.59
C ARG A 19 -8.29 -6.40 -4.52
N ALA A 20 -8.02 -5.16 -4.94
CA ALA A 20 -7.82 -4.06 -4.00
C ALA A 20 -9.08 -3.72 -3.20
N ASP A 21 -10.26 -3.87 -3.81
CA ASP A 21 -11.56 -3.69 -3.16
C ASP A 21 -11.79 -4.76 -2.09
N GLU A 22 -11.55 -6.03 -2.41
CA GLU A 22 -11.72 -7.15 -1.47
C GLU A 22 -10.80 -7.06 -0.25
N VAL A 23 -9.54 -6.63 -0.44
CA VAL A 23 -8.57 -6.48 0.67
C VAL A 23 -8.91 -5.29 1.58
N GLN A 24 -9.67 -4.31 1.08
CA GLN A 24 -10.09 -3.13 1.85
C GLN A 24 -11.44 -3.34 2.54
N GLU A 25 -12.07 -4.50 2.41
CA GLU A 25 -13.28 -4.83 3.16
C GLU A 25 -12.98 -4.89 4.66
N ASP A 26 -13.88 -4.34 5.49
CA ASP A 26 -13.66 -4.19 6.95
C ASP A 26 -13.48 -5.53 7.69
N ASP A 27 -13.89 -6.64 7.09
CA ASP A 27 -13.76 -7.99 7.62
C ASP A 27 -12.40 -8.65 7.28
N VAL A 28 -11.59 -8.05 6.40
CA VAL A 28 -10.26 -8.55 6.02
C VAL A 28 -9.17 -7.92 6.87
N ILE A 29 -8.95 -8.51 8.05
CA ILE A 29 -7.93 -8.06 9.01
C ILE A 29 -6.55 -8.67 8.69
N GLU A 30 -6.55 -9.93 8.28
CA GLU A 30 -5.35 -10.73 7.99
C GLU A 30 -5.47 -11.42 6.63
N LEU A 31 -4.32 -11.66 6.01
CA LEU A 31 -4.21 -12.45 4.80
C LEU A 31 -3.34 -13.67 5.09
N PHE A 32 -3.53 -14.70 4.28
CA PHE A 32 -2.74 -15.93 4.31
C PHE A 32 -1.80 -15.95 3.10
N CYS A 33 -0.55 -16.37 3.30
CA CYS A 33 0.34 -16.57 2.17
C CYS A 33 -0.15 -17.77 1.33
N PRO A 34 -0.39 -17.62 0.02
CA PRO A 34 -0.86 -18.74 -0.81
C PRO A 34 0.14 -19.90 -0.93
N SER A 35 1.42 -19.66 -0.63
CA SER A 35 2.48 -20.68 -0.69
C SER A 35 2.76 -21.35 0.67
N CYS A 36 2.82 -20.58 1.77
CA CYS A 36 3.18 -21.13 3.09
C CYS A 36 2.03 -21.16 4.12
N GLY A 37 0.87 -20.60 3.80
CA GLY A 37 -0.32 -20.63 4.66
C GLY A 37 -0.23 -19.81 5.96
N ILE A 38 0.87 -19.10 6.21
CA ILE A 38 1.04 -18.28 7.41
C ILE A 38 0.08 -17.09 7.35
N PRO A 39 -0.78 -16.87 8.37
CA PRO A 39 -1.59 -15.67 8.49
C PRO A 39 -0.73 -14.50 8.96
N SER A 40 -0.96 -13.31 8.39
CA SER A 40 -0.35 -12.08 8.88
C SER A 40 -1.23 -10.87 8.55
N PRO A 41 -1.07 -9.73 9.25
CA PRO A 41 -1.78 -8.51 8.90
C PRO A 41 -1.52 -8.09 7.45
N VAL A 42 -2.53 -7.54 6.78
CA VAL A 42 -2.45 -7.07 5.37
C VAL A 42 -1.20 -6.23 5.13
N SER A 43 -0.88 -5.34 6.08
CA SER A 43 0.27 -4.42 5.99
C SER A 43 1.63 -5.10 5.87
N THR A 44 1.76 -6.33 6.35
CA THR A 44 3.00 -7.11 6.26
C THR A 44 3.26 -7.63 4.84
N TYR A 45 2.22 -7.72 4.02
CA TYR A 45 2.30 -8.19 2.65
C TYR A 45 2.51 -7.06 1.63
N TYR A 46 2.40 -5.79 2.04
CA TYR A 46 2.72 -4.69 1.13
C TYR A 46 4.19 -4.77 0.69
N THR A 47 4.37 -4.67 -0.62
CA THR A 47 5.68 -4.59 -1.25
C THR A 47 6.42 -3.32 -0.80
N GLU A 48 7.75 -3.36 -0.86
CA GLU A 48 8.59 -2.25 -0.38
C GLU A 48 8.32 -0.94 -1.13
N ASP A 49 7.94 -1.03 -2.40
CA ASP A 49 7.58 0.11 -3.25
C ASP A 49 6.28 0.77 -2.88
N ILE A 50 5.27 -0.01 -2.51
CA ILE A 50 4.03 0.52 -1.95
C ILE A 50 4.32 1.23 -0.62
N LYS A 51 5.11 0.62 0.26
CA LYS A 51 5.48 1.22 1.57
C LYS A 51 6.24 2.55 1.40
N GLU A 52 7.23 2.58 0.52
CA GLU A 52 8.01 3.79 0.24
C GLU A 52 7.14 4.91 -0.35
N ASN A 53 6.27 4.58 -1.30
CA ASN A 53 5.34 5.55 -1.89
C ASN A 53 4.35 6.12 -0.86
N ALA A 54 3.82 5.27 0.03
CA ALA A 54 2.96 5.71 1.12
C ALA A 54 3.69 6.69 2.07
N MET A 55 4.97 6.41 2.36
CA MET A 55 5.80 7.29 3.17
C MET A 55 6.05 8.63 2.47
N ILE A 56 6.37 8.64 1.17
CA ILE A 56 6.55 9.87 0.38
C ILE A 56 5.28 10.72 0.38
N LEU A 57 4.11 10.11 0.20
CA LEU A 57 2.84 10.84 0.23
C LEU A 57 2.61 11.50 1.60
N THR A 58 2.91 10.77 2.67
CA THR A 58 2.80 11.28 4.04
C THR A 58 3.77 12.44 4.29
N GLU A 59 5.03 12.32 3.86
CA GLU A 59 6.03 13.39 3.97
C GLU A 59 5.60 14.64 3.20
N ASN A 60 5.00 14.48 2.01
CA ASN A 60 4.51 15.59 1.22
C ASN A 60 3.36 16.32 1.90
N GLU A 61 2.40 15.58 2.45
CA GLU A 61 1.28 16.17 3.18
C GLU A 61 1.78 16.96 4.40
N MET A 62 2.73 16.41 5.15
CA MET A 62 3.39 17.13 6.24
C MET A 62 4.10 18.40 5.76
N ALA A 63 4.81 18.33 4.63
CA ALA A 63 5.45 19.50 4.03
C ALA A 63 4.42 20.58 3.63
N HIS A 64 3.27 20.19 3.09
CA HIS A 64 2.17 21.10 2.78
C HIS A 64 1.62 21.78 4.03
N MET A 65 1.31 21.02 5.08
CA MET A 65 0.83 21.56 6.35
C MET A 65 1.81 22.58 6.94
N VAL A 66 3.10 22.23 7.01
CA VAL A 66 4.13 23.12 7.54
C VAL A 66 4.26 24.40 6.70
N ASN A 67 4.25 24.26 5.37
CA ASN A 67 4.31 25.41 4.47
C ASN A 67 3.12 26.34 4.64
N ASP A 68 1.91 25.80 4.81
CA ASP A 68 0.70 26.59 4.96
C ASP A 68 0.62 27.27 6.33
N LEU A 69 1.10 26.60 7.40
CA LEU A 69 1.27 27.21 8.71
C LEU A 69 2.21 28.43 8.65
N PHE A 70 3.39 28.29 8.05
CA PHE A 70 4.35 29.40 7.94
C PHE A 70 3.81 30.55 7.07
N LYS A 71 3.14 30.25 5.95
CA LYS A 71 2.47 31.27 5.12
C LYS A 71 1.36 31.98 5.88
N GLY A 72 0.58 31.24 6.66
CA GLY A 72 -0.47 31.79 7.52
C GLY A 72 0.10 32.74 8.57
N LEU A 73 1.20 32.35 9.21
CA LEU A 73 1.90 33.16 10.20
C LEU A 73 2.43 34.46 9.59
N GLU A 74 3.10 34.39 8.42
CA GLU A 74 3.58 35.58 7.71
C GLU A 74 2.45 36.55 7.37
N LYS A 75 1.29 36.05 6.91
CA LYS A 75 0.12 36.90 6.62
C LYS A 75 -0.40 37.60 7.88
N SER A 76 -0.41 36.92 9.02
CA SER A 76 -0.85 37.48 10.30
C SER A 76 0.09 38.55 10.83
N PHE A 77 1.41 38.33 10.77
CA PHE A 77 2.41 39.32 11.20
C PHE A 77 2.53 40.52 10.27
N LYS A 78 2.27 40.37 8.95
CA LYS A 78 2.16 41.52 8.04
C LYS A 78 1.05 42.51 8.44
N ARG A 79 0.02 42.04 9.15
CA ARG A 79 -1.08 42.88 9.63
C ARG A 79 -0.78 43.54 10.98
N SER A 80 0.22 43.08 11.73
CA SER A 80 0.56 43.65 13.04
C SER A 80 1.59 44.78 12.91
N LYS A 81 1.32 45.91 13.60
CA LYS A 81 2.23 47.05 13.65
C LYS A 81 3.32 46.79 14.70
N GLY A 82 4.39 46.10 14.32
CA GLY A 82 5.60 46.03 15.16
C GLY A 82 6.52 44.82 14.95
N ILE A 83 6.03 43.72 14.37
CA ILE A 83 6.83 42.49 14.17
C ILE A 83 6.66 41.99 12.74
N LYS A 84 7.76 41.89 12.00
CA LYS A 84 7.79 41.32 10.64
C LYS A 84 8.31 39.89 10.69
N PHE A 85 7.41 38.91 10.55
CA PHE A 85 7.77 37.53 10.27
C PHE A 85 7.79 37.29 8.75
N LYS A 86 8.78 36.56 8.24
CA LYS A 86 8.83 36.09 6.86
C LYS A 86 8.96 34.57 6.89
N ALA A 87 8.11 33.86 6.15
CA ALA A 87 8.26 32.43 5.99
C ALA A 87 9.62 32.14 5.33
N GLY A 88 10.30 31.10 5.81
CA GLY A 88 11.53 30.61 5.21
C GLY A 88 11.29 29.95 3.85
N LYS A 89 12.34 29.31 3.31
CA LYS A 89 12.19 28.49 2.09
C LYS A 89 11.16 27.38 2.35
N PRO A 90 10.17 27.19 1.46
CA PRO A 90 9.18 26.14 1.64
C PRO A 90 9.83 24.75 1.62
N MET A 91 9.28 23.83 2.40
CA MET A 91 9.62 22.41 2.33
C MET A 91 9.27 21.89 0.93
N VAL A 92 10.16 21.06 0.39
CA VAL A 92 10.05 20.51 -0.97
C VAL A 92 9.33 19.17 -0.90
N THR A 93 8.35 18.98 -1.78
CA THR A 93 7.67 17.69 -1.95
C THR A 93 8.46 16.78 -2.88
N LYS A 94 8.46 15.48 -2.59
CA LYS A 94 9.04 14.43 -3.44
C LYS A 94 7.95 13.84 -4.33
N GLN A 95 8.28 13.39 -5.54
CA GLN A 95 7.31 12.64 -6.35
C GLN A 95 7.36 11.15 -5.97
N PRO A 96 6.22 10.50 -5.69
CA PRO A 96 6.16 9.05 -5.57
C PRO A 96 6.65 8.39 -6.86
N ARG A 97 7.29 7.22 -6.75
CA ARG A 97 7.73 6.46 -7.92
C ARG A 97 6.52 5.84 -8.64
N ALA A 98 6.63 5.68 -9.95
CA ALA A 98 5.67 4.87 -10.69
C ALA A 98 5.74 3.42 -10.20
N LEU A 99 4.58 2.87 -9.85
CA LEU A 99 4.44 1.45 -9.53
C LEU A 99 4.18 0.70 -10.83
N TYR A 100 4.95 -0.36 -11.06
CA TYR A 100 4.80 -1.20 -12.25
C TYR A 100 4.31 -2.57 -11.83
N GLU A 101 3.24 -3.03 -12.47
CA GLU A 101 2.76 -4.38 -12.30
C GLU A 101 3.55 -5.34 -13.19
N LYS A 102 4.04 -6.44 -12.61
CA LYS A 102 4.46 -7.61 -13.40
C LYS A 102 3.23 -8.45 -13.72
N ASP A 103 3.10 -8.91 -14.97
CA ASP A 103 1.92 -9.66 -15.42
C ASP A 103 2.14 -11.17 -15.50
N ASP A 104 3.20 -11.67 -14.85
CA ASP A 104 3.62 -13.07 -14.90
C ASP A 104 2.84 -13.96 -13.90
N LEU A 105 1.57 -13.66 -13.63
CA LEU A 105 0.73 -14.36 -12.66
C LEU A 105 -0.58 -14.81 -13.28
N ASP A 106 -0.99 -16.04 -12.98
CA ASP A 106 -2.25 -16.59 -13.44
C ASP A 106 -3.35 -16.40 -12.41
N GLU A 107 -4.57 -16.09 -12.87
CA GLU A 107 -5.76 -16.07 -12.02
C GLU A 107 -6.14 -17.49 -11.56
N VAL A 108 -6.48 -17.59 -10.28
CA VAL A 108 -6.98 -18.79 -9.61
C VAL A 108 -8.23 -18.41 -8.81
N GLU A 109 -9.27 -19.21 -8.95
CA GLU A 109 -10.53 -19.07 -8.22
C GLU A 109 -10.53 -19.97 -6.99
N PHE A 110 -10.84 -19.40 -5.83
CA PHE A 110 -10.90 -20.08 -4.55
C PHE A 110 -12.36 -20.29 -4.12
N LEU A 111 -12.83 -21.52 -4.27
CA LEU A 111 -14.22 -21.90 -3.97
C LEU A 111 -14.59 -21.81 -2.48
N CYS A 112 -13.61 -21.70 -1.55
CA CYS A 112 -13.91 -21.55 -0.11
C CYS A 112 -14.66 -20.25 0.21
N CYS A 113 -14.44 -19.20 -0.58
CA CYS A 113 -14.97 -17.86 -0.32
C CYS A 113 -15.41 -17.13 -1.60
N ASP A 114 -15.41 -17.82 -2.75
CA ASP A 114 -15.78 -17.26 -4.05
C ASP A 114 -14.94 -16.01 -4.43
N ARG A 115 -13.65 -16.05 -4.09
CA ARG A 115 -12.69 -14.97 -4.38
C ARG A 115 -11.60 -15.43 -5.33
N LYS A 116 -10.97 -14.46 -5.99
CA LYS A 116 -9.93 -14.69 -7.00
C LYS A 116 -8.61 -14.07 -6.58
N ALA A 117 -7.52 -14.77 -6.86
CA ALA A 117 -6.17 -14.25 -6.70
C ALA A 117 -5.34 -14.56 -7.95
N LYS A 118 -4.32 -13.74 -8.23
CA LYS A 118 -3.29 -14.09 -9.21
C LYS A 118 -2.08 -14.67 -8.49
N LEU A 119 -1.65 -15.86 -8.89
CA LEU A 119 -0.56 -16.62 -8.25
C LEU A 119 0.55 -16.94 -9.25
N THR A 120 1.76 -17.23 -8.76
CA THR A 120 2.83 -17.72 -9.63
C THR A 120 2.55 -19.15 -10.10
N ILE A 121 3.10 -19.52 -11.25
CA ILE A 121 3.01 -20.89 -11.80
C ILE A 121 3.52 -21.92 -10.79
N LEU A 122 4.56 -21.58 -10.02
CA LEU A 122 5.12 -22.47 -8.99
C LEU A 122 4.13 -22.74 -7.87
N THR A 123 3.42 -21.71 -7.39
CA THR A 123 2.38 -21.87 -6.36
C THR A 123 1.20 -22.70 -6.88
N LYS A 124 0.84 -22.55 -8.16
CA LYS A 124 -0.23 -23.34 -8.80
C LYS A 124 0.16 -24.80 -9.03
N ALA A 125 1.42 -25.05 -9.39
CA ALA A 125 1.93 -26.38 -9.68
C ALA A 125 2.34 -27.17 -8.43
N GLY A 126 2.49 -26.49 -7.28
CA GLY A 126 2.76 -27.10 -5.98
C GLY A 126 1.54 -27.76 -5.33
N HIS A 127 1.71 -28.28 -4.10
CA HIS A 127 0.58 -28.67 -3.24
C HIS A 127 -0.44 -27.53 -3.25
N SER A 128 -1.72 -27.84 -3.48
CA SER A 128 -2.81 -26.87 -3.74
C SER A 128 -2.64 -25.56 -2.93
N PRO A 129 -2.78 -24.39 -3.57
CA PRO A 129 -2.45 -23.13 -2.93
C PRO A 129 -3.39 -22.83 -1.77
N PHE A 130 -2.89 -22.21 -0.70
CA PHE A 130 -3.76 -21.72 0.36
C PHE A 130 -4.55 -20.50 -0.15
N CYS A 131 -5.84 -20.43 0.18
CA CYS A 131 -6.64 -19.26 -0.09
C CYS A 131 -6.11 -18.05 0.68
N PRO A 132 -5.79 -16.93 0.01
CA PRO A 132 -5.24 -15.76 0.68
C PRO A 132 -6.18 -15.10 1.69
N TYR A 133 -7.47 -15.41 1.64
CA TYR A 133 -8.49 -14.81 2.52
C TYR A 133 -8.91 -15.75 3.66
N CYS A 134 -9.08 -17.04 3.36
CA CYS A 134 -9.66 -18.01 4.30
C CYS A 134 -8.65 -19.03 4.83
N GLY A 135 -7.46 -19.13 4.21
CA GLY A 135 -6.41 -20.09 4.59
C GLY A 135 -6.71 -21.56 4.23
N VAL A 136 -7.82 -21.86 3.54
CA VAL A 136 -8.17 -23.22 3.08
C VAL A 136 -7.36 -23.57 1.83
N ASN A 137 -6.87 -24.81 1.77
CA ASN A 137 -6.05 -25.39 0.70
C ASN A 137 -6.88 -26.32 -0.20
#